data_AF-A0A3D1X447-F1
#
_entry.id   AF-A0A3D1X447-F1
#
_cell.length_a   1.000
_cell.length_b   1.000
_cell.length_c   1.000
_cell.angle_alpha   90.00
_cell.angle_beta   90.00
_cell.angle_gamma   90.00
#
_symmetry.space_group_name_H-M   'P 1'
#
loop_
_entity.id
_entity.type
_entity.pdbx_description
1 polymer ?
#
loop_
_entity_poly.entity_id
_entity_poly.type
_entity_poly.pdbx_seq_one_letter_code
_entity_poly.pdbx_strand_id
1 'polypeptide(L)'
;MVRIGEKTCVMRLLSARETLVLRREIAQLDCADEEERALRANAALLENSLTENGEAVFACAEDVENTLSIGEINELVQCYAMLDRAENPSAEDGRESVEALKKAWSTRPMSG
;
A
#
# COMPACT_ATOMS: atom_id res chain seq x y z
N MET A 1 -1.94 -1.46 -11.37
CA MET A 1 -0.69 -1.52 -12.17
C MET A 1 -0.13 -0.11 -12.22
N VAL A 2 1.11 0.07 -11.82
CA VAL A 2 1.79 1.37 -11.72
C VAL A 2 3.00 1.37 -12.64
N ARG A 3 3.29 2.49 -13.30
CA ARG A 3 4.42 2.61 -14.22
C ARG A 3 5.54 3.39 -13.54
N ILE A 4 6.73 2.83 -13.55
CA ILE A 4 7.95 3.46 -13.02
C ILE A 4 8.97 3.43 -14.15
N GLY A 5 9.20 4.57 -14.79
CA GLY A 5 9.94 4.65 -16.04
C GLY A 5 9.34 3.74 -17.13
N GLU A 6 10.13 2.78 -17.61
CA GLU A 6 9.72 1.78 -18.61
C GLU A 6 9.11 0.52 -17.99
N LYS A 7 9.25 0.33 -16.67
CA LYS A 7 8.82 -0.86 -15.95
C LYS A 7 7.35 -0.81 -15.59
N THR A 8 6.72 -1.97 -15.65
CA THR A 8 5.31 -2.11 -15.32
C THR A 8 5.18 -2.90 -14.03
N CYS A 9 4.88 -2.19 -12.95
CA CYS A 9 4.91 -2.69 -11.59
C CYS A 9 3.50 -2.98 -11.08
N VAL A 10 3.41 -3.92 -10.14
CA VAL A 10 2.22 -4.24 -9.37
C VAL A 10 2.50 -3.88 -7.92
N MET A 11 1.56 -3.17 -7.31
CA MET A 11 1.59 -2.82 -5.90
C MET A 11 0.79 -3.86 -5.12
N ARG A 12 1.36 -4.34 -4.01
CA ARG A 12 0.70 -5.25 -3.06
C ARG A 12 0.69 -4.65 -1.66
N LEU A 13 -0.26 -5.07 -0.83
CA LEU A 13 -0.23 -4.76 0.60
C LEU A 13 0.76 -5.65 1.34
N LEU A 14 1.40 -5.05 2.33
CA LEU A 14 2.25 -5.74 3.29
C LEU A 14 1.39 -6.46 4.31
N SER A 15 1.80 -7.67 4.69
CA SER A 15 1.20 -8.34 5.84
C SER A 15 1.48 -7.56 7.13
N ALA A 16 0.64 -7.75 8.15
CA ALA A 16 0.84 -7.13 9.45
C ALA A 16 2.24 -7.37 10.03
N ARG A 17 2.83 -8.55 9.77
CA ARG A 17 4.19 -8.89 10.20
C ARG A 17 5.24 -8.07 9.46
N GLU A 18 5.14 -7.98 8.13
CA GLU A 18 6.05 -7.16 7.32
C GLU A 18 6.00 -5.69 7.77
N THR A 19 4.80 -5.13 7.97
CA THR A 19 4.62 -3.77 8.47
C THR A 19 5.28 -3.55 9.83
N LEU A 20 5.19 -4.52 10.76
CA LEU A 20 5.83 -4.40 12.07
C LEU A 20 7.37 -4.46 11.98
N VAL A 21 7.90 -5.32 11.11
CA VAL A 21 9.34 -5.41 10.85
C VAL A 21 9.86 -4.09 10.27
N LEU A 22 9.20 -3.59 9.22
CA LEU A 22 9.54 -2.33 8.58
C LEU A 22 9.53 -1.16 9.57
N ARG A 23 8.48 -1.04 10.39
CA ARG A 23 8.40 0.01 11.43
C ARG A 23 9.54 -0.08 12.44
N ARG A 24 9.95 -1.29 12.81
CA ARG A 24 11.07 -1.51 13.73
C ARG A 24 12.41 -1.13 13.10
N GLU A 25 12.59 -1.40 11.81
CA GLU A 25 13.78 -0.99 11.07
C GLU A 25 13.85 0.53 10.99
N ILE A 26 12.77 1.19 10.55
CA ILE A 26 12.68 2.66 10.47
C ILE A 26 12.92 3.32 11.83
N ALA A 27 12.38 2.77 12.92
CA ALA A 27 12.57 3.30 14.26
C ALA A 27 14.04 3.23 14.75
N GLN A 28 14.86 2.35 14.15
CA GLN A 28 16.29 2.22 14.46
C GLN A 28 17.17 3.06 13.53
N LEU A 29 16.61 3.69 12.49
CA LEU A 29 17.39 4.54 11.58
C LEU A 29 17.76 5.84 12.27
N ASP A 30 19.04 6.19 12.15
CA ASP A 30 19.59 7.46 12.61
C ASP A 30 19.24 8.54 11.60
N CYS A 31 18.02 9.07 11.71
CA CYS A 31 17.52 10.15 10.87
C CYS A 31 17.75 11.50 11.56
N ALA A 32 18.22 12.49 10.80
CA ALA A 32 18.46 13.85 11.27
C ALA A 32 17.18 14.54 11.76
N ASP A 33 16.05 14.32 11.07
CA ASP A 33 14.77 14.95 11.35
C ASP A 33 13.57 14.07 10.95
N GLU A 34 12.37 14.56 11.25
CA GLU A 34 11.12 13.83 11.00
C GLU A 34 10.79 13.72 9.51
N GLU A 35 11.16 14.72 8.70
CA GLU A 35 10.98 14.68 7.25
C GLU A 35 11.86 13.59 6.61
N GLU A 36 13.15 13.53 6.98
CA GLU A 36 14.03 12.45 6.53
C GLU A 36 13.51 11.08 6.96
N ARG A 37 13.05 10.95 8.21
CA ARG A 37 12.46 9.70 8.71
C ARG A 37 11.21 9.29 7.93
N ALA A 38 10.33 10.24 7.61
CA ALA A 38 9.10 9.99 6.85
C ALA A 38 9.42 9.56 5.42
N LEU A 39 10.37 10.24 4.76
CA LEU A 39 10.80 9.88 3.42
C LEU A 39 11.43 8.47 3.38
N ARG A 40 12.26 8.16 4.37
CA ARG A 40 12.89 6.84 4.52
C ARG A 40 11.88 5.74 4.77
N ALA A 41 10.87 6.02 5.58
CA ALA A 41 9.75 5.12 5.81
C ALA A 41 8.95 4.84 4.52
N ASN A 42 8.68 5.90 3.75
CA ASN A 42 7.99 5.82 2.48
C ASN A 42 8.79 5.02 1.46
N ALA A 43 10.10 5.24 1.36
CA ALA A 43 10.98 4.49 0.47
C ALA A 43 10.99 2.98 0.81
N ALA A 44 11.15 2.63 2.09
CA ALA A 44 11.12 1.24 2.54
C ALA A 44 9.75 0.58 2.29
N LEU A 45 8.66 1.31 2.46
CA LEU A 45 7.32 0.83 2.10
C LEU A 45 7.22 0.49 0.61
N LEU A 46 7.73 1.36 -0.27
CA LEU A 46 7.68 1.16 -1.72
C LEU A 46 8.55 0.01 -2.19
N GLU A 47 9.76 -0.13 -1.63
CA GLU A 47 10.65 -1.27 -1.85
C GLU A 47 9.92 -2.61 -1.63
N ASN A 48 9.20 -2.72 -0.51
CA ASN A 48 8.57 -3.98 -0.12
C ASN A 48 7.21 -4.22 -0.80
N SER A 49 6.56 -3.17 -1.30
CA SER A 49 5.21 -3.23 -1.89
C SER A 49 5.20 -3.31 -3.42
N LEU A 50 6.27 -2.90 -4.10
CA LEU A 50 6.32 -2.87 -5.55
C LEU A 50 7.03 -4.09 -6.12
N THR A 51 6.33 -4.79 -7.02
CA THR A 51 6.83 -6.00 -7.68
C THR A 51 6.65 -5.93 -9.19
N GLU A 52 7.62 -6.44 -9.96
CA GLU A 52 7.53 -6.63 -11.41
C GLU A 52 7.66 -8.13 -11.68
N ASN A 53 6.65 -8.72 -12.34
CA ASN A 53 6.59 -10.18 -12.59
C ASN A 53 6.75 -11.06 -11.33
N GLY A 54 6.43 -10.53 -10.14
CA GLY A 54 6.56 -11.23 -8.85
C GLY A 54 7.91 -11.05 -8.15
N GLU A 55 8.84 -10.30 -8.75
CA GLU A 55 10.13 -9.94 -8.14
C GLU A 55 10.11 -8.51 -7.63
N ALA A 56 10.89 -8.20 -6.59
CA ALA A 56 10.99 -6.84 -6.06
C ALA A 56 11.57 -5.90 -7.12
N VAL A 57 10.93 -4.74 -7.30
CA VAL A 57 11.36 -3.75 -8.31
C VAL A 57 12.66 -3.07 -7.92
N PHE A 58 12.83 -2.84 -6.62
CA PHE A 58 13.96 -2.16 -6.01
C PHE A 58 14.72 -3.14 -5.12
N ALA A 59 16.05 -3.00 -5.10
CA ALA A 59 16.90 -3.87 -4.29
C ALA A 59 16.92 -3.47 -2.80
N CYS A 60 16.66 -2.20 -2.50
CA CYS A 60 16.61 -1.63 -1.16
C CYS A 60 15.90 -0.26 -1.18
N ALA A 61 15.57 0.28 -0.01
CA ALA A 61 14.98 1.62 0.13
C ALA A 61 15.85 2.74 -0.50
N GLU A 62 17.17 2.64 -0.43
CA GLU A 62 18.08 3.62 -1.05
C GLU A 62 17.97 3.62 -2.59
N ASP A 63 17.69 2.48 -3.20
CA ASP A 63 17.45 2.38 -4.65
C ASP A 63 16.17 3.11 -5.07
N VAL A 64 15.15 3.11 -4.19
CA VAL A 64 13.92 3.90 -4.37
C VAL A 64 14.24 5.40 -4.35
N GLU A 65 15.01 5.84 -3.35
CA GLU A 65 15.42 7.25 -3.16
C GLU A 65 16.27 7.76 -4.34
N ASN A 66 17.13 6.90 -4.89
CA ASN A 66 17.97 7.26 -6.04
C ASN A 66 17.21 7.28 -7.37
N THR A 67 16.12 6.51 -7.48
CA THR A 67 15.36 6.36 -8.72
C THR A 67 14.18 7.33 -8.81
N LEU A 68 13.51 7.59 -7.69
CA LEU A 68 12.25 8.32 -7.67
C LEU A 68 12.40 9.69 -7.03
N SER A 69 11.70 10.66 -7.60
CA SER A 69 11.54 11.98 -6.98
C SER A 69 10.67 11.89 -5.72
N ILE A 70 10.83 12.82 -4.79
CA ILE A 70 9.97 12.94 -3.59
C ILE A 70 8.48 12.99 -3.97
N GLY A 71 8.15 13.71 -5.06
CA GLY A 71 6.77 13.77 -5.58
C GLY A 71 6.24 12.40 -5.98
N GLU A 72 7.02 11.63 -6.76
CA GLU A 72 6.64 10.29 -7.21
C GLU A 72 6.51 9.32 -6.02
N ILE A 73 7.41 9.40 -5.04
CA ILE A 73 7.31 8.62 -3.80
C ILE A 73 5.99 8.90 -3.09
N ASN A 74 5.64 10.18 -2.92
CA ASN A 74 4.39 10.57 -2.24
C ASN A 74 3.14 10.13 -3.02
N GLU A 75 3.15 10.23 -4.34
CA GLU A 75 2.06 9.73 -5.18
C GLU A 75 1.89 8.20 -5.05
N LEU A 76 2.99 7.45 -5.06
CA LEU A 76 2.95 6.00 -4.89
C LEU A 76 2.49 5.57 -3.50
N VAL A 77 2.92 6.27 -2.45
CA VAL A 77 2.44 6.04 -1.08
C VAL A 77 0.95 6.35 -0.96
N GLN A 78 0.47 7.38 -1.66
CA GLN A 78 -0.97 7.67 -1.73
C GLN A 78 -1.73 6.54 -2.43
N CYS A 79 -1.21 6.00 -3.54
CA CYS A 79 -1.78 4.81 -4.18
C CYS A 79 -1.82 3.61 -3.23
N TYR A 80 -0.76 3.40 -2.44
CA TYR A 80 -0.72 2.33 -1.43
C TYR A 80 -1.82 2.52 -0.38
N ALA A 81 -1.99 3.73 0.15
CA ALA A 81 -3.03 4.03 1.13
C ALA A 81 -4.45 3.84 0.56
N MET A 82 -4.66 4.16 -0.72
CA MET A 82 -5.92 3.89 -1.40
C MET A 82 -6.18 2.39 -1.55
N LEU A 83 -5.15 1.60 -1.87
CA LEU A 83 -5.23 0.15 -1.93
C LEU A 83 -5.54 -0.45 -0.56
N ASP A 84 -4.84 -0.01 0.49
CA ASP A 84 -5.06 -0.45 1.87
C ASP A 84 -6.50 -0.21 2.31
N ARG A 85 -7.04 0.99 2.02
CA ARG A 85 -8.43 1.32 2.31
C ARG A 85 -9.44 0.47 1.53
N ALA A 86 -9.12 0.12 0.28
CA ALA A 86 -10.00 -0.69 -0.56
C ALA A 86 -10.03 -2.17 -0.13
N GLU A 87 -8.88 -2.74 0.28
CA GLU A 87 -8.79 -4.13 0.74
C GLU A 87 -9.14 -4.28 2.23
N ASN A 88 -8.99 -3.20 3.01
CA ASN A 88 -9.39 -3.11 4.41
C ASN A 88 -10.43 -2.01 4.62
N PRO A 89 -11.66 -2.19 4.09
CA PRO A 89 -12.74 -1.26 4.33
C PRO A 89 -12.99 -1.18 5.85
N SER A 90 -12.98 0.05 6.39
CA SER A 90 -13.27 0.28 7.80
C SER A 90 -14.61 -0.37 8.19
N ALA A 91 -14.78 -0.71 9.47
CA ALA A 91 -15.98 -1.39 9.97
C ALA A 91 -17.30 -0.63 9.71
N GLU A 92 -17.25 0.68 9.45
CA GLU A 92 -18.39 1.48 9.01
C GLU A 92 -18.76 1.22 7.54
N ASP A 93 -17.78 1.05 6.66
CA ASP A 93 -17.94 0.80 5.22
C ASP A 93 -18.38 -0.66 4.95
N GLY A 94 -17.88 -1.60 5.76
CA GLY A 94 -18.31 -3.00 5.75
C GLY A 94 -19.78 -3.20 6.15
N ARG A 95 -20.34 -2.32 7.01
CA ARG A 95 -21.78 -2.39 7.37
C ARG A 95 -22.66 -2.01 6.19
N GLU A 96 -22.30 -0.98 5.44
CA GLU A 96 -23.06 -0.53 4.28
C GLU A 96 -23.06 -1.60 3.17
N SER A 97 -21.91 -2.25 2.93
CA SER A 97 -21.81 -3.39 1.98
C SER A 97 -22.63 -4.61 2.42
N VAL A 98 -22.64 -4.96 3.72
CA VAL A 98 -23.44 -6.08 4.24
C VAL A 98 -24.94 -5.77 4.18
N GLU A 99 -25.35 -4.54 4.46
CA GLU A 99 -26.74 -4.11 4.30
C GLU A 99 -27.18 -4.10 2.83
N ALA A 100 -26.33 -3.65 1.91
CA ALA A 100 -26.61 -3.70 0.48
C ALA A 100 -26.75 -5.14 -0.03
N LEU A 101 -25.88 -6.05 0.40
CA LEU A 101 -25.96 -7.47 0.09
C LEU A 101 -27.21 -8.13 0.68
N LYS A 102 -27.60 -7.78 1.92
CA LYS A 102 -28.86 -8.23 2.54
C LYS A 102 -30.09 -7.71 1.79
N LYS A 103 -30.10 -6.44 1.37
CA LYS A 103 -31.21 -5.88 0.57
C LYS A 103 -31.31 -6.54 -0.80
N ALA A 104 -30.20 -6.79 -1.49
CA ALA A 104 -30.17 -7.47 -2.78
C ALA A 104 -30.63 -8.94 -2.69
N TRP A 105 -30.37 -9.61 -1.56
CA TRP A 105 -30.88 -10.95 -1.30
C TRP A 105 -32.37 -10.95 -0.91
N SER A 106 -32.82 -9.94 -0.15
CA SER A 106 -34.20 -9.83 0.33
C SER A 106 -35.23 -9.43 -0.76
N THR A 107 -34.77 -8.98 -1.93
CA THR A 107 -35.65 -8.64 -3.06
C THR A 107 -35.83 -9.78 -4.07
N ARG A 108 -35.22 -10.96 -3.83
CA ARG A 108 -35.61 -12.16 -4.57
C ARG A 108 -37.02 -12.58 -4.14
N PRO A 109 -38.02 -12.59 -5.05
CA PRO A 109 -39.30 -13.20 -4.71
C PRO A 109 -39.05 -14.70 -4.53
N MET A 110 -39.39 -15.24 -3.36
CA MET A 110 -39.68 -16.67 -3.27
C MET A 110 -40.93 -16.90 -4.11
N SER A 111 -40.74 -17.29 -5.37
CA SER A 111 -41.81 -17.88 -6.17
C SER A 111 -42.18 -19.21 -5.51
N GLY A 112 -43.28 -19.19 -4.75
CA GLY A 112 -44.07 -20.35 -4.35
C GLY A 112 -45.47 -20.17 -4.90
#